data_AF-A0A1V8UXU2-F1
#
_entry.id   AF-A0A1V8UXU2-F1
#
_cell.length_a   1.000
_cell.length_b   1.000
_cell.length_c   1.000
_cell.angle_alpha   90.00
_cell.angle_beta   90.00
_cell.angle_gamma   90.00
#
_symmetry.space_group_name_H-M   'P 1'
#
loop_
_entity.id
_entity.type
_entity.pdbx_description
1 polymer ?
#
loop_
_entity_poly.entity_id
_entity_poly.type
_entity_poly.pdbx_seq_one_letter_code
_entity_poly.pdbx_strand_id
1 'polypeptide(L)'
;MATDRRGALIPLLIITWIILSPSPQYDNRAVIGNTRPKIEDAIAEEQRSLEVLNNSTYEASRFKADVNPPWLGLNLTGFEEDRGYAWDAWPHIRGLASQSTEWWQRAIRGDAVEPRPVPLYENVTGYVQGRWARQALPETVRSPSLNLTAYAPENPFGPVQPRDFQGNVTGDAGDVQIKFTQSALAGETLGVPGNITEMKVKITLWDDASEHDQIQLRGVYFTEAAFGLVSTTSDKFAGIFALPHLMPNDSTFKLSRTVLNQSISKTIARQIRRDTTSLHPWSTSTSDNNLQDPFVSPQCELIVWLQQEEPVFPPAQKYSTGFLAFLERELKFPTGAFLPPVPEMRFRMTALSPDCGYIITSAGPPTHSPAVANHLTGPKMPVQSNRGLHAVLLYTGILGLQVLLLLRQMREASTPSTRSRISFYTIAGMALGDGFVTLSFCTLGTVLDGLSLNLMAAG
;
A
#
# COMPACT_ATOMS: atom_id res chain seq x y z
N MET A 1 -37.65 17.05 43.90
CA MET A 1 -37.53 15.73 43.26
C MET A 1 -38.25 15.78 41.92
N ALA A 2 -37.52 16.11 40.85
CA ALA A 2 -37.95 15.90 39.47
C ALA A 2 -36.68 15.51 38.73
N THR A 3 -36.44 14.20 38.64
CA THR A 3 -35.31 13.60 37.94
C THR A 3 -35.47 13.93 36.46
N ASP A 4 -34.54 14.71 35.93
CA ASP A 4 -34.49 15.11 34.53
C ASP A 4 -34.25 13.88 33.65
N ARG A 5 -35.35 13.28 33.17
CA ARG A 5 -35.35 12.05 32.36
C ARG A 5 -34.74 12.26 30.96
N ARG A 6 -34.40 13.49 30.59
CA ARG A 6 -33.83 13.84 29.28
C ARG A 6 -32.35 13.44 29.16
N GLY A 7 -31.60 13.43 30.27
CA GLY A 7 -30.18 13.04 30.28
C GLY A 7 -29.92 11.56 30.02
N ALA A 8 -30.88 10.68 30.33
CA ALA A 8 -30.76 9.24 30.09
C ALA A 8 -31.25 8.81 28.69
N LEU A 9 -32.06 9.65 28.02
CA LEU A 9 -32.63 9.34 26.71
C LEU A 9 -31.59 9.37 25.59
N ILE A 10 -30.65 10.32 25.64
CA ILE A 10 -29.59 10.46 24.64
C ILE A 10 -28.63 9.25 24.62
N PRO A 11 -28.03 8.82 25.75
CA PRO A 11 -27.15 7.64 25.75
C PRO A 11 -27.93 6.37 25.41
N LEU A 12 -29.20 6.26 25.80
CA LEU A 12 -30.03 5.11 25.46
C LEU A 12 -30.36 5.10 23.97
N LEU A 13 -30.63 6.24 23.33
CA LEU A 13 -30.77 6.36 21.88
C LEU A 13 -29.48 5.99 21.13
N ILE A 14 -28.32 6.40 21.62
CA ILE A 14 -27.02 6.06 21.03
C ILE A 14 -26.75 4.55 21.15
N ILE A 15 -26.97 3.95 22.33
CA ILE A 15 -26.80 2.51 22.55
C ILE A 15 -27.82 1.71 21.71
N THR A 16 -29.06 2.19 21.64
CA THR A 16 -30.11 1.59 20.79
C THR A 16 -29.72 1.70 19.32
N TRP A 17 -29.16 2.83 18.87
CA TRP A 17 -28.65 2.99 17.52
C TRP A 17 -27.44 2.10 17.24
N ILE A 18 -26.52 1.89 18.20
CA ILE A 18 -25.39 0.97 18.03
C ILE A 18 -25.86 -0.49 17.94
N ILE A 19 -26.80 -0.91 18.80
CA ILE A 19 -27.30 -2.29 18.87
C ILE A 19 -28.26 -2.62 17.71
N LEU A 20 -29.10 -1.66 17.31
CA LEU A 20 -30.07 -1.81 16.22
C LEU A 20 -29.56 -1.22 14.90
N SER A 21 -28.36 -0.64 14.86
CA SER A 21 -27.71 -0.38 13.58
C SER A 21 -27.60 -1.74 12.91
N PRO A 22 -28.27 -1.96 11.77
CA PRO A 22 -28.02 -3.16 11.03
C PRO A 22 -26.53 -3.13 10.75
N SER A 23 -25.81 -4.18 11.17
CA SER A 23 -24.54 -4.48 10.52
C SER A 23 -24.80 -4.33 9.02
N PRO A 24 -23.97 -3.62 8.24
CA PRO A 24 -24.17 -3.48 6.82
C PRO A 24 -23.91 -4.84 6.13
N GLN A 25 -24.77 -5.82 6.43
CA GLN A 25 -25.05 -6.96 5.60
C GLN A 25 -25.98 -6.41 4.53
N TYR A 26 -25.37 -5.71 3.56
CA TYR A 26 -26.00 -5.43 2.28
C TYR A 26 -26.28 -6.76 1.60
N ASP A 27 -27.39 -7.40 1.97
CA ASP A 27 -27.90 -8.59 1.30
C ASP A 27 -28.60 -8.12 0.01
N ASN A 28 -27.80 -7.63 -0.95
CA ASN A 28 -28.23 -7.13 -2.26
C ASN A 28 -28.67 -8.29 -3.17
N ARG A 29 -29.59 -9.13 -2.72
CA ARG A 29 -30.07 -10.35 -3.42
C ARG A 29 -30.99 -10.09 -4.61
N ALA A 30 -31.30 -8.84 -4.97
CA ALA A 30 -32.48 -8.57 -5.79
C ALA A 30 -32.31 -7.70 -7.05
N VAL A 31 -31.10 -7.27 -7.44
CA VAL A 31 -30.97 -6.41 -8.63
C VAL A 31 -29.80 -6.86 -9.51
N ILE A 32 -30.11 -7.12 -10.78
CA ILE A 32 -29.27 -7.61 -11.89
C ILE A 32 -29.19 -9.14 -11.98
N GLY A 33 -29.74 -9.66 -13.09
CA GLY A 33 -29.92 -11.07 -13.38
C GLY A 33 -28.61 -11.87 -13.43
N ASN A 34 -28.64 -13.01 -12.75
CA ASN A 34 -28.13 -14.31 -13.17
C ASN A 34 -26.65 -14.57 -13.54
N THR A 35 -25.69 -13.69 -13.26
CA THR A 35 -24.27 -14.11 -13.25
C THR A 35 -23.46 -13.33 -12.22
N ARG A 36 -23.66 -13.62 -10.93
CA ARG A 36 -22.57 -13.34 -9.97
C ARG A 36 -21.44 -14.32 -10.30
N PRO A 37 -20.21 -13.83 -10.57
CA PRO A 37 -19.08 -14.72 -10.81
C PRO A 37 -18.91 -15.65 -9.62
N LYS A 38 -18.87 -16.96 -9.88
CA LYS A 38 -18.63 -17.93 -8.82
C LYS A 38 -17.14 -17.94 -8.52
N ILE A 39 -16.78 -18.35 -7.30
CA ILE A 39 -15.37 -18.51 -6.94
C ILE A 39 -14.68 -19.54 -7.84
N GLU A 40 -15.41 -20.54 -8.32
CA GLU A 40 -14.90 -21.51 -9.29
C GLU A 40 -14.54 -20.86 -10.64
N ASP A 41 -15.30 -19.86 -11.11
CA ASP A 41 -15.00 -19.15 -12.35
C ASP A 41 -13.75 -18.26 -12.20
N ALA A 42 -13.63 -17.59 -11.04
CA ALA A 42 -12.44 -16.79 -10.71
C ALA A 42 -11.17 -17.67 -10.66
N ILE A 43 -11.24 -18.82 -9.98
CA ILE A 43 -10.12 -19.78 -9.91
C ILE A 43 -9.73 -20.27 -11.31
N ALA A 44 -10.70 -20.54 -12.20
CA ALA A 44 -10.42 -21.00 -13.56
C ALA A 44 -9.67 -19.93 -14.38
N GLU A 45 -10.04 -18.66 -14.25
CA GLU A 45 -9.35 -17.55 -14.92
C GLU A 45 -7.94 -17.33 -14.36
N GLU A 46 -7.79 -17.39 -13.04
CA GLU A 46 -6.48 -17.29 -12.37
C GLU A 46 -5.54 -18.43 -12.80
N GLN A 47 -6.06 -19.65 -12.92
CA GLN A 47 -5.30 -20.81 -13.42
C GLN A 47 -4.88 -20.65 -14.88
N ARG A 48 -5.78 -20.14 -15.74
CA ARG A 48 -5.46 -19.83 -17.14
C ARG A 48 -4.34 -18.80 -17.23
N SER A 49 -4.44 -17.72 -16.46
CA SER A 49 -3.43 -16.66 -16.42
C SER A 49 -2.07 -17.19 -15.92
N LEU A 50 -2.09 -18.09 -14.93
CA LEU A 50 -0.89 -18.76 -14.43
C LEU A 50 -0.26 -19.71 -15.48
N GLU A 51 -1.08 -20.42 -16.25
CA GLU A 51 -0.60 -21.30 -17.33
C GLU A 51 0.11 -20.49 -18.42
N VAL A 52 -0.45 -19.34 -18.80
CA VAL A 52 0.17 -18.41 -19.76
C VAL A 52 1.51 -17.90 -19.24
N LEU A 53 1.60 -17.53 -17.97
CA LEU A 53 2.87 -17.13 -17.35
C LEU A 53 3.92 -18.27 -17.37
N ASN A 54 3.49 -19.51 -17.15
CA ASN A 54 4.39 -20.67 -17.15
C ASN A 54 4.90 -21.04 -18.55
N ASN A 55 4.03 -20.94 -19.57
CA ASN A 55 4.35 -21.31 -20.95
C ASN A 55 5.06 -20.19 -21.74
N SER A 56 5.01 -18.96 -21.24
CA SER A 56 5.59 -17.81 -21.93
C SER A 56 7.09 -17.63 -21.64
N THR A 57 7.77 -16.98 -22.58
CA THR A 57 9.19 -16.66 -22.53
C THR A 57 9.41 -15.15 -22.53
N TYR A 58 10.61 -14.73 -22.10
CA TYR A 58 10.99 -13.33 -22.15
C TYR A 58 11.27 -12.89 -23.59
N GLU A 59 10.73 -11.74 -23.97
CA GLU A 59 10.93 -11.17 -25.30
C GLU A 59 11.29 -9.68 -25.20
N ALA A 60 12.55 -9.35 -25.46
CA ALA A 60 13.07 -7.99 -25.32
C ALA A 60 12.44 -6.99 -26.31
N SER A 61 11.94 -7.47 -27.45
CA SER A 61 11.26 -6.67 -28.49
C SER A 61 9.78 -6.38 -28.19
N ARG A 62 9.21 -6.97 -27.13
CA ARG A 62 7.76 -6.96 -26.85
C ARG A 62 7.12 -5.57 -26.78
N PHE A 63 7.90 -4.56 -26.42
CA PHE A 63 7.44 -3.18 -26.30
C PHE A 63 8.21 -2.22 -27.20
N LYS A 64 8.86 -2.70 -28.28
CA LYS A 64 9.52 -1.80 -29.23
C LYS A 64 8.52 -1.35 -30.30
N ALA A 65 8.55 -0.07 -30.65
CA ALA A 65 7.61 0.57 -31.58
C ALA A 65 7.72 0.07 -33.04
N ASP A 66 8.78 -0.66 -33.37
CA ASP A 66 9.19 -0.93 -34.76
C ASP A 66 8.57 -2.21 -35.36
N VAL A 67 7.70 -2.90 -34.61
CA VAL A 67 7.02 -4.14 -35.02
C VAL A 67 5.52 -4.00 -34.72
N ASN A 68 4.63 -4.59 -35.52
CA ASN A 68 3.20 -4.78 -35.18
C ASN A 68 3.03 -5.00 -33.67
N PRO A 69 2.05 -4.37 -32.99
CA PRO A 69 2.07 -4.13 -31.54
C PRO A 69 2.57 -5.38 -30.79
N PRO A 70 3.86 -5.43 -30.38
CA PRO A 70 4.49 -6.72 -30.08
C PRO A 70 4.04 -7.29 -28.73
N TRP A 71 3.23 -6.53 -27.98
CA TRP A 71 2.53 -6.95 -26.77
C TRP A 71 1.25 -7.76 -27.04
N LEU A 72 0.71 -7.71 -28.27
CA LEU A 72 -0.54 -8.37 -28.66
C LEU A 72 -0.49 -9.91 -28.58
N GLY A 73 0.71 -10.50 -28.55
CA GLY A 73 0.90 -11.95 -28.50
C GLY A 73 0.73 -12.58 -27.13
N LEU A 74 0.48 -11.78 -26.08
CA LEU A 74 0.29 -12.29 -24.73
C LEU A 74 -1.21 -12.52 -24.48
N ASN A 75 -1.60 -13.79 -24.37
CA ASN A 75 -2.98 -14.19 -24.06
C ASN A 75 -3.32 -13.94 -22.57
N LEU A 76 -3.19 -12.69 -22.13
CA LEU A 76 -3.53 -12.22 -20.79
C LEU A 76 -4.47 -11.01 -20.89
N THR A 77 -5.38 -10.89 -19.95
CA THR A 77 -6.31 -9.75 -19.91
C THR A 77 -5.55 -8.43 -19.77
N GLY A 78 -5.87 -7.48 -20.65
CA GLY A 78 -5.23 -6.17 -20.74
C GLY A 78 -4.10 -6.04 -21.78
N PHE A 79 -3.71 -7.13 -22.43
CA PHE A 79 -2.75 -7.11 -23.56
C PHE A 79 -3.41 -7.31 -24.93
N GLU A 80 -4.73 -7.45 -24.96
CA GLU A 80 -5.55 -7.63 -26.16
C GLU A 80 -5.69 -6.31 -26.95
N GLU A 81 -5.96 -6.38 -28.26
CA GLU A 81 -6.01 -5.19 -29.15
C GLU A 81 -7.25 -4.33 -28.90
N ASP A 82 -8.38 -5.00 -28.72
CA ASP A 82 -9.71 -4.43 -28.48
C ASP A 82 -9.81 -3.66 -27.15
N ARG A 83 -8.84 -3.89 -26.26
CA ARG A 83 -8.77 -3.28 -24.94
C ARG A 83 -8.22 -1.85 -24.96
N GLY A 84 -7.39 -1.48 -25.94
CA GLY A 84 -7.00 -0.07 -26.18
C GLY A 84 -6.10 0.57 -25.12
N TYR A 85 -5.30 -0.22 -24.39
CA TYR A 85 -4.30 0.26 -23.42
C TYR A 85 -3.11 0.94 -24.11
N ALA A 86 -2.55 1.97 -23.48
CA ALA A 86 -1.42 2.76 -23.96
C ALA A 86 -0.04 2.11 -23.67
N TRP A 87 0.15 0.86 -24.10
CA TRP A 87 1.41 0.12 -23.92
C TRP A 87 2.62 0.75 -24.64
N ASP A 88 2.37 1.61 -25.63
CA ASP A 88 3.37 2.44 -26.30
C ASP A 88 4.15 3.34 -25.34
N ALA A 89 3.60 3.66 -24.16
CA ALA A 89 4.28 4.45 -23.14
C ALA A 89 5.39 3.67 -22.41
N TRP A 90 5.35 2.33 -22.42
CA TRP A 90 6.24 1.50 -21.61
C TRP A 90 7.74 1.73 -21.84
N PRO A 91 8.25 1.88 -23.08
CA PRO A 91 9.64 2.21 -23.33
C PRO A 91 10.07 3.54 -22.70
N HIS A 92 9.18 4.53 -22.71
CA HIS A 92 9.47 5.84 -22.11
C HIS A 92 9.67 5.72 -20.61
N ILE A 93 8.81 4.97 -19.91
CA ILE A 93 8.93 4.72 -18.46
C ILE A 93 10.20 3.94 -18.12
N ARG A 94 10.53 2.91 -18.91
CA ARG A 94 11.82 2.22 -18.76
C ARG A 94 12.98 3.18 -18.94
N GLY A 95 12.87 4.10 -19.89
CA GLY A 95 13.80 5.21 -20.08
C GLY A 95 13.96 6.05 -18.82
N LEU A 96 12.86 6.56 -18.25
CA LEU A 96 12.84 7.36 -17.02
C LEU A 96 13.43 6.61 -15.82
N ALA A 97 13.07 5.34 -15.64
CA ALA A 97 13.63 4.47 -14.61
C ALA A 97 15.14 4.21 -14.82
N SER A 98 15.58 4.14 -16.07
CA SER A 98 16.99 3.91 -16.44
C SER A 98 17.88 5.15 -16.32
N GLN A 99 17.33 6.36 -16.12
CA GLN A 99 18.10 7.60 -15.85
C GLN A 99 18.80 7.61 -14.47
N SER A 100 18.84 6.46 -13.80
CA SER A 100 19.58 6.27 -12.57
C SER A 100 21.08 6.07 -12.81
N THR A 101 21.86 6.06 -11.73
CA THR A 101 23.33 5.92 -11.73
C THR A 101 23.78 4.70 -12.55
N GLU A 102 24.95 4.78 -13.20
CA GLU A 102 25.54 3.69 -14.00
C GLU A 102 25.61 2.34 -13.26
N TRP A 103 25.76 2.38 -11.93
CA TRP A 103 25.71 1.20 -11.08
C TRP A 103 24.37 0.45 -11.21
N TRP A 104 23.25 1.16 -11.15
CA TRP A 104 21.92 0.57 -11.25
C TRP A 104 21.71 -0.13 -12.59
N GLN A 105 22.15 0.50 -13.67
CA GLN A 105 22.04 -0.09 -14.99
C GLN A 105 22.82 -1.41 -15.09
N ARG A 106 23.99 -1.49 -14.47
CA ARG A 106 24.78 -2.73 -14.39
C ARG A 106 24.11 -3.77 -13.48
N ALA A 107 23.60 -3.36 -12.32
CA ALA A 107 22.91 -4.24 -11.39
C ALA A 107 21.63 -4.83 -12.01
N ILE A 108 20.86 -4.02 -12.74
CA ILE A 108 19.70 -4.46 -13.51
C ILE A 108 20.14 -5.50 -14.54
N ARG A 109 21.20 -5.25 -15.32
CA ARG A 109 21.73 -6.21 -16.32
C ARG A 109 22.19 -7.55 -15.73
N GLY A 110 22.33 -7.65 -14.41
CA GLY A 110 22.83 -8.86 -13.76
C GLY A 110 24.36 -8.95 -13.81
N ASP A 111 25.05 -7.84 -14.10
CA ASP A 111 26.50 -7.78 -13.96
C ASP A 111 26.82 -7.85 -12.46
N ALA A 112 27.73 -8.72 -12.04
CA ALA A 112 28.16 -8.80 -10.64
C ALA A 112 28.92 -7.52 -10.27
N VAL A 113 28.22 -6.55 -9.66
CA VAL A 113 28.83 -5.28 -9.24
C VAL A 113 29.19 -5.33 -7.77
N GLU A 114 30.28 -6.03 -7.47
CA GLU A 114 30.99 -5.84 -6.21
C GLU A 114 32.21 -4.92 -6.41
N PRO A 115 32.47 -3.99 -5.47
CA PRO A 115 31.66 -3.65 -4.29
C PRO A 115 30.43 -2.79 -4.63
N ARG A 116 29.34 -2.95 -3.89
CA ARG A 116 28.19 -2.04 -3.95
C ARG A 116 28.64 -0.63 -3.52
N PRO A 117 28.52 0.39 -4.39
CA PRO A 117 29.03 1.73 -4.09
C PRO A 117 28.16 2.48 -3.06
N VAL A 118 26.91 2.07 -2.87
CA VAL A 118 25.93 2.76 -2.02
C VAL A 118 25.37 1.81 -0.96
N PRO A 119 25.31 2.24 0.32
CA PRO A 119 24.67 1.48 1.39
C PRO A 119 23.13 1.50 1.23
N LEU A 120 22.52 0.34 1.03
CA LEU A 120 21.07 0.20 0.87
C LEU A 120 20.51 -0.77 1.92
N TYR A 121 19.22 -0.61 2.25
CA TYR A 121 18.48 -1.53 3.10
C TYR A 121 18.13 -2.82 2.35
N GLU A 122 18.26 -3.97 3.01
CA GLU A 122 17.84 -5.26 2.43
C GLU A 122 16.32 -5.42 2.52
N ASN A 123 15.71 -4.96 3.63
CA ASN A 123 14.28 -5.01 3.85
C ASN A 123 13.65 -3.61 3.76
N VAL A 124 12.73 -3.43 2.82
CA VAL A 124 12.13 -2.09 2.56
C VAL A 124 10.80 -1.86 3.27
N THR A 125 10.40 -2.71 4.23
CA THR A 125 9.13 -2.53 4.97
C THR A 125 9.10 -1.19 5.73
N GLY A 126 8.15 -0.32 5.39
CA GLY A 126 7.99 0.99 6.01
C GLY A 126 7.01 1.88 5.29
N TYR A 127 7.07 3.16 5.60
CA TYR A 127 6.29 4.21 4.96
C TYR A 127 7.24 5.20 4.31
N VAL A 128 6.91 5.65 3.11
CA VAL A 128 7.57 6.79 2.47
C VAL A 128 6.52 7.76 1.97
N GLN A 129 6.87 9.04 2.00
CA GLN A 129 6.01 10.13 1.58
C GLN A 129 6.81 11.16 0.79
N GLY A 130 6.12 11.89 -0.09
CA GLY A 130 6.73 12.98 -0.84
C GLY A 130 5.76 13.51 -1.88
N ARG A 131 6.26 14.43 -2.71
CA ARG A 131 5.47 15.02 -3.79
C ARG A 131 5.61 14.20 -5.06
N TRP A 132 4.56 14.13 -5.86
CA TRP A 132 4.60 13.62 -7.22
C TRP A 132 4.35 14.76 -8.22
N ALA A 133 4.85 14.58 -9.43
CA ALA A 133 4.64 15.46 -10.56
C ALA A 133 4.27 14.62 -11.79
N ARG A 134 3.26 15.08 -12.52
CA ARG A 134 2.83 14.51 -13.80
C ARG A 134 3.91 14.73 -14.85
N GLN A 135 4.15 13.70 -15.66
CA GLN A 135 4.98 13.80 -16.85
C GLN A 135 4.08 13.86 -18.08
N ALA A 136 4.45 14.70 -19.04
CA ALA A 136 3.76 14.74 -20.33
C ALA A 136 3.99 13.41 -21.07
N LEU A 137 2.91 12.85 -21.63
CA LEU A 137 3.05 11.69 -22.50
C LEU A 137 3.79 12.10 -23.78
N PRO A 138 4.73 11.28 -24.29
CA PRO A 138 5.34 11.53 -25.58
C PRO A 138 4.26 11.64 -26.67
N GLU A 139 4.42 12.55 -27.64
CA GLU A 139 3.47 12.75 -28.75
C GLU A 139 3.22 11.49 -29.59
N THR A 140 4.15 10.54 -29.53
CA THR A 140 4.07 9.25 -30.22
C THR A 140 3.13 8.26 -29.53
N VAL A 141 2.76 8.49 -28.27
CA VAL A 141 1.89 7.60 -27.49
C VAL A 141 0.44 7.99 -27.74
N ARG A 142 -0.36 7.05 -28.24
CA ARG A 142 -1.79 7.26 -28.44
C ARG A 142 -2.50 7.30 -27.09
N SER A 143 -3.46 8.22 -26.95
CA SER A 143 -4.36 8.19 -25.80
C SER A 143 -5.14 6.87 -25.77
N PRO A 144 -5.38 6.30 -24.59
CA PRO A 144 -6.06 5.02 -24.47
C PRO A 144 -7.49 5.11 -25.00
N SER A 145 -7.88 4.14 -25.82
CA SER A 145 -9.22 4.06 -26.43
C SER A 145 -9.96 2.85 -25.86
N LEU A 146 -10.43 2.98 -24.63
CA LEU A 146 -11.09 1.90 -23.90
C LEU A 146 -12.48 1.59 -24.47
N ASN A 147 -12.76 0.32 -24.76
CA ASN A 147 -14.10 -0.15 -25.09
C ASN A 147 -15.01 -0.23 -23.85
N LEU A 148 -15.59 0.91 -23.45
CA LEU A 148 -16.32 1.05 -22.17
C LEU A 148 -17.47 0.06 -21.98
N THR A 149 -18.12 -0.39 -23.05
CA THR A 149 -19.22 -1.37 -22.96
C THR A 149 -18.74 -2.74 -22.49
N ALA A 150 -17.47 -3.08 -22.73
CA ALA A 150 -16.84 -4.30 -22.22
C ALA A 150 -16.24 -4.12 -20.82
N TYR A 151 -15.96 -2.87 -20.39
CA TYR A 151 -15.23 -2.56 -19.15
C TYR A 151 -16.09 -2.14 -17.98
N ALA A 152 -17.12 -1.33 -18.24
CA ALA A 152 -18.01 -0.77 -17.25
C ALA A 152 -19.41 -0.83 -17.85
N PRO A 153 -20.11 -1.99 -17.76
CA PRO A 153 -21.46 -2.11 -18.28
C PRO A 153 -22.32 -1.00 -17.68
N GLU A 154 -23.25 -0.46 -18.48
CA GLU A 154 -24.05 0.71 -18.10
C GLU A 154 -24.64 0.51 -16.70
N ASN A 155 -24.26 1.39 -15.79
CA ASN A 155 -24.87 1.42 -14.48
C ASN A 155 -26.25 2.12 -14.62
N PRO A 156 -27.15 1.98 -13.64
CA PRO A 156 -28.47 2.63 -13.67
C PRO A 156 -28.41 4.16 -13.74
N PHE A 157 -27.23 4.76 -13.56
CA PHE A 157 -26.97 6.19 -13.57
C PHE A 157 -26.35 6.68 -14.90
N GLY A 158 -26.16 5.79 -15.89
CA GLY A 158 -25.68 6.11 -17.23
C GLY A 158 -24.31 5.52 -17.57
N PRO A 159 -23.76 5.85 -18.76
CA PRO A 159 -22.43 5.40 -19.16
C PRO A 159 -21.35 6.08 -18.31
N VAL A 160 -20.46 5.27 -17.72
CA VAL A 160 -19.31 5.77 -16.94
C VAL A 160 -18.24 6.31 -17.89
N GLN A 161 -17.74 7.52 -17.63
CA GLN A 161 -16.64 8.08 -18.43
C GLN A 161 -15.29 7.69 -17.80
N PRO A 162 -14.22 7.53 -18.60
CA PRO A 162 -12.85 7.29 -18.10
C PRO A 162 -12.38 8.31 -17.08
N ARG A 163 -12.89 9.56 -17.18
CA ARG A 163 -12.55 10.64 -16.24
C ARG A 163 -13.04 10.39 -14.83
N ASP A 164 -14.12 9.62 -14.69
CA ASP A 164 -14.76 9.30 -13.41
C ASP A 164 -14.17 8.02 -12.79
N PHE A 165 -13.11 7.47 -13.39
CA PHE A 165 -12.46 6.29 -12.84
C PHE A 165 -11.76 6.63 -11.53
N GLN A 166 -11.91 5.77 -10.52
CA GLN A 166 -11.17 5.95 -9.27
C GLN A 166 -9.68 5.78 -9.52
N GLY A 167 -8.82 6.54 -8.85
CA GLY A 167 -7.38 6.55 -9.15
C GLY A 167 -7.03 7.29 -10.44
N ASN A 168 -7.99 7.96 -11.08
CA ASN A 168 -7.67 8.90 -12.15
C ASN A 168 -7.13 10.19 -11.54
N VAL A 169 -5.89 10.50 -11.88
CA VAL A 169 -5.26 11.75 -11.46
C VAL A 169 -5.51 12.78 -12.55
N THR A 170 -5.88 14.01 -12.20
CA THR A 170 -6.09 15.09 -13.20
C THR A 170 -5.14 16.27 -13.01
N GLY A 171 -4.64 16.51 -11.81
CA GLY A 171 -3.69 17.57 -11.52
C GLY A 171 -2.27 17.30 -12.00
N ASP A 172 -1.50 18.39 -12.07
CA ASP A 172 -0.11 18.40 -12.53
C ASP A 172 0.88 17.96 -11.45
N ALA A 173 0.51 18.10 -10.18
CA ALA A 173 1.32 17.70 -9.03
C ALA A 173 0.42 17.39 -7.83
N GLY A 174 0.99 16.74 -6.81
CA GLY A 174 0.29 16.46 -5.57
C GLY A 174 1.19 15.73 -4.57
N ASP A 175 0.57 15.16 -3.54
CA ASP A 175 1.27 14.37 -2.52
C ASP A 175 1.02 12.87 -2.72
N VAL A 176 1.99 12.05 -2.33
CA VAL A 176 1.90 10.59 -2.38
C VAL A 176 2.51 10.00 -1.12
N GLN A 177 1.88 8.94 -0.63
CA GLN A 177 2.31 8.15 0.50
C GLN A 177 2.25 6.70 0.08
N ILE A 178 3.31 5.97 0.40
CA ILE A 178 3.46 4.58 0.02
C ILE A 178 3.81 3.78 1.26
N LYS A 179 3.01 2.75 1.55
CA LYS A 179 3.28 1.73 2.56
C LYS A 179 3.85 0.50 1.86
N PHE A 180 5.08 0.13 2.19
CA PHE A 180 5.74 -1.08 1.71
C PHE A 180 5.57 -2.21 2.71
N THR A 181 5.14 -3.37 2.21
CA THR A 181 5.10 -4.61 2.98
C THR A 181 5.77 -5.71 2.16
N GLN A 182 7.00 -6.06 2.52
CA GLN A 182 7.65 -7.24 1.96
C GLN A 182 7.16 -8.48 2.68
N SER A 183 6.67 -9.44 1.90
CA SER A 183 6.37 -10.77 2.40
C SER A 183 7.69 -11.55 2.46
N ALA A 184 8.54 -11.25 3.44
CA ALA A 184 9.40 -12.29 3.99
C ALA A 184 8.44 -13.20 4.74
N LEU A 185 7.77 -14.11 4.02
CA LEU A 185 6.74 -15.00 4.54
C LEU A 185 7.10 -15.41 5.95
N ALA A 186 6.30 -14.96 6.92
CA ALA A 186 6.48 -15.25 8.33
C ALA A 186 6.68 -16.76 8.48
N GLY A 187 7.93 -17.18 8.74
CA GLY A 187 8.30 -18.58 8.94
C GLY A 187 8.49 -19.46 7.69
N GLU A 188 8.30 -18.97 6.46
CA GLU A 188 8.53 -19.77 5.24
C GLU A 188 9.45 -19.01 4.29
N THR A 189 10.75 -19.25 4.40
CA THR A 189 11.65 -19.01 3.27
C THR A 189 11.13 -19.82 2.10
N LEU A 190 10.62 -19.16 1.05
CA LEU A 190 10.07 -19.81 -0.15
C LEU A 190 11.08 -20.71 -0.90
N GLY A 191 12.28 -20.95 -0.38
CA GLY A 191 13.32 -21.76 -1.02
C GLY A 191 13.87 -21.12 -2.30
N VAL A 192 13.45 -19.90 -2.62
CA VAL A 192 13.91 -19.14 -3.78
C VAL A 192 15.19 -18.38 -3.39
N PRO A 193 16.23 -18.35 -4.24
CA PRO A 193 17.48 -17.62 -3.98
C PRO A 193 17.21 -16.18 -3.50
N GLY A 194 17.91 -15.78 -2.43
CA GLY A 194 17.62 -14.64 -1.54
C GLY A 194 17.74 -13.23 -2.12
N ASN A 195 17.64 -13.08 -3.44
CA ASN A 195 17.88 -11.81 -4.15
C ASN A 195 16.58 -11.13 -4.63
N ILE A 196 15.43 -11.76 -4.38
CA ILE A 196 14.11 -11.28 -4.78
C ILE A 196 13.06 -11.62 -3.71
N THR A 197 12.13 -10.69 -3.47
CA THR A 197 11.04 -10.85 -2.48
C THR A 197 9.71 -10.40 -3.06
N GLU A 198 8.60 -11.00 -2.60
CA GLU A 198 7.27 -10.48 -2.93
C GLU A 198 7.02 -9.18 -2.15
N MET A 199 6.53 -8.17 -2.86
CA MET A 199 6.25 -6.85 -2.30
C MET A 199 4.78 -6.50 -2.50
N LYS A 200 4.13 -6.11 -1.41
CA LYS A 200 2.80 -5.49 -1.40
C LYS A 200 2.96 -4.01 -1.12
N VAL A 201 2.25 -3.19 -1.88
CA VAL A 201 2.37 -1.74 -1.82
C VAL A 201 0.97 -1.16 -1.72
N LYS A 202 0.75 -0.31 -0.73
CA LYS A 202 -0.46 0.51 -0.65
C LYS A 202 -0.07 1.94 -0.93
N ILE A 203 -0.60 2.51 -2.01
CA ILE A 203 -0.37 3.89 -2.42
C ILE A 203 -1.61 4.70 -2.07
N THR A 204 -1.39 5.85 -1.44
CA THR A 204 -2.40 6.88 -1.28
C THR A 204 -1.96 8.08 -2.11
N LEU A 205 -2.81 8.50 -3.04
CA LEU A 205 -2.58 9.66 -3.90
C LEU A 205 -3.46 10.83 -3.45
N TRP A 206 -2.85 12.00 -3.37
CA TRP A 206 -3.52 13.28 -3.15
C TRP A 206 -3.35 14.12 -4.41
N ASP A 207 -4.47 14.50 -5.02
CA ASP A 207 -4.55 15.48 -6.10
C ASP A 207 -5.21 16.76 -5.55
N ASP A 208 -4.83 17.93 -6.05
CA ASP A 208 -5.38 19.22 -5.62
C ASP A 208 -6.90 19.32 -5.85
N ALA A 209 -7.42 18.49 -6.76
CA ALA A 209 -8.82 18.48 -7.19
C ALA A 209 -9.68 17.33 -6.58
N SER A 210 -9.08 16.29 -5.98
CA SER A 210 -9.81 15.07 -5.62
C SER A 210 -9.60 14.58 -4.18
N GLU A 211 -10.53 13.74 -3.72
CA GLU A 211 -10.40 12.97 -2.48
C GLU A 211 -9.31 11.89 -2.62
N HIS A 212 -8.84 11.36 -1.49
CA HIS A 212 -7.69 10.46 -1.42
C HIS A 212 -8.00 9.09 -2.03
N ASP A 213 -7.31 8.74 -3.12
CA ASP A 213 -7.42 7.41 -3.71
C ASP A 213 -6.41 6.45 -3.09
N GLN A 214 -6.91 5.36 -2.50
CA GLN A 214 -6.09 4.28 -1.96
C GLN A 214 -6.07 3.10 -2.92
N ILE A 215 -4.88 2.76 -3.40
CA ILE A 215 -4.66 1.74 -4.42
C ILE A 215 -3.75 0.66 -3.84
N GLN A 216 -4.17 -0.60 -3.89
CA GLN A 216 -3.31 -1.73 -3.53
C GLN A 216 -2.63 -2.31 -4.78
N LEU A 217 -1.32 -2.51 -4.69
CA LEU A 217 -0.50 -3.09 -5.73
C LEU A 217 0.34 -4.24 -5.19
N ARG A 218 0.69 -5.16 -6.08
CA ARG A 218 1.50 -6.33 -5.75
C ARG A 218 2.53 -6.59 -6.83
N GLY A 219 3.63 -7.18 -6.44
CA GLY A 219 4.70 -7.54 -7.36
C GLY A 219 5.93 -8.01 -6.61
N VAL A 220 7.10 -7.63 -7.13
CA VAL A 220 8.38 -8.14 -6.63
C VAL A 220 9.37 -7.00 -6.40
N TYR A 221 10.30 -7.25 -5.48
CA TYR A 221 11.41 -6.38 -5.17
C TYR A 221 12.74 -7.15 -5.25
N PHE A 222 13.66 -6.65 -6.06
CA PHE A 222 15.00 -7.21 -6.25
C PHE A 222 15.96 -6.53 -5.27
N THR A 223 16.53 -7.27 -4.33
CA THR A 223 17.37 -6.72 -3.27
C THR A 223 18.76 -6.35 -3.75
N GLU A 224 19.30 -7.06 -4.74
CA GLU A 224 20.62 -6.76 -5.32
C GLU A 224 20.61 -5.54 -6.22
N ALA A 225 19.61 -5.50 -7.11
CA ALA A 225 19.41 -4.40 -8.03
C ALA A 225 18.53 -3.30 -7.43
N ALA A 226 18.15 -3.41 -6.15
CA ALA A 226 17.39 -2.50 -5.29
C ALA A 226 16.23 -1.72 -5.96
N PHE A 227 15.52 -2.41 -6.85
CA PHE A 227 14.31 -1.90 -7.50
C PHE A 227 13.15 -2.87 -7.31
N GLY A 228 11.93 -2.35 -7.31
CA GLY A 228 10.71 -3.12 -7.31
C GLY A 228 9.81 -2.71 -8.46
N LEU A 229 9.07 -3.69 -8.96
CA LEU A 229 8.01 -3.47 -9.94
C LEU A 229 6.74 -4.06 -9.34
N VAL A 230 5.70 -3.23 -9.26
CA VAL A 230 4.40 -3.62 -8.72
C VAL A 230 3.28 -3.14 -9.63
N SER A 231 2.18 -3.88 -9.67
CA SER A 231 1.01 -3.56 -10.47
C SER A 231 -0.27 -3.77 -9.67
N THR A 232 -1.30 -3.03 -10.05
CA THR A 232 -2.70 -3.34 -9.72
C THR A 232 -3.13 -4.66 -10.38
N THR A 233 -4.19 -5.28 -9.88
CA THR A 233 -4.79 -6.46 -10.51
C THR A 233 -6.30 -6.39 -10.34
N SER A 234 -7.00 -6.57 -11.44
CA SER A 234 -8.45 -6.47 -11.51
C SER A 234 -8.97 -7.37 -12.63
N ASP A 235 -10.28 -7.45 -12.77
CA ASP A 235 -10.92 -8.22 -13.85
C ASP A 235 -10.54 -7.71 -15.25
N LYS A 236 -10.13 -6.44 -15.37
CA LYS A 236 -9.71 -5.84 -16.64
C LYS A 236 -8.22 -5.94 -16.92
N PHE A 237 -7.41 -6.28 -15.93
CA PHE A 237 -5.95 -6.35 -16.07
C PHE A 237 -5.35 -7.41 -15.16
N ALA A 238 -4.79 -8.46 -15.79
CA ALA A 238 -4.06 -9.54 -15.12
C ALA A 238 -2.66 -9.08 -14.65
N GLY A 239 -2.58 -7.97 -13.92
CA GLY A 239 -1.32 -7.29 -13.63
C GLY A 239 -0.27 -8.17 -12.95
N ILE A 240 -0.61 -8.87 -11.87
CA ILE A 240 0.36 -9.73 -11.15
C ILE A 240 0.88 -10.88 -12.02
N PHE A 241 0.07 -11.39 -12.95
CA PHE A 241 0.45 -12.44 -13.90
C PHE A 241 1.28 -11.88 -15.06
N ALA A 242 1.00 -10.65 -15.47
CA ALA A 242 1.70 -9.96 -16.54
C ALA A 242 3.03 -9.33 -16.11
N LEU A 243 3.19 -9.05 -14.81
CA LEU A 243 4.31 -8.31 -14.23
C LEU A 243 5.70 -8.86 -14.65
N PRO A 244 5.95 -10.18 -14.71
CA PRO A 244 7.20 -10.71 -15.22
C PRO A 244 7.53 -10.23 -16.63
N HIS A 245 6.55 -10.11 -17.53
CA HIS A 245 6.77 -9.67 -18.91
C HIS A 245 7.21 -8.21 -19.02
N LEU A 246 6.94 -7.41 -18.00
CA LEU A 246 7.35 -6.01 -17.92
C LEU A 246 8.80 -5.84 -17.45
N MET A 247 9.46 -6.93 -17.04
CA MET A 247 10.82 -6.89 -16.53
C MET A 247 11.85 -6.42 -17.57
N PRO A 248 12.93 -5.76 -17.13
CA PRO A 248 13.91 -5.17 -18.04
C PRO A 248 14.76 -6.21 -18.80
N ASN A 249 14.88 -7.44 -18.30
CA ASN A 249 15.68 -8.49 -18.93
C ASN A 249 15.20 -9.90 -18.58
N ASP A 250 15.81 -10.90 -19.24
CA ASP A 250 15.48 -12.32 -19.09
C ASP A 250 15.79 -12.87 -17.68
N SER A 251 16.85 -12.39 -17.02
CA SER A 251 17.19 -12.85 -15.66
C SER A 251 16.15 -12.40 -14.63
N THR A 252 15.77 -11.12 -14.65
CA THR A 252 14.71 -10.56 -13.81
C THR A 252 13.34 -11.13 -14.14
N PHE A 253 13.06 -11.44 -15.42
CA PHE A 253 11.88 -12.21 -15.83
C PHE A 253 11.84 -13.59 -15.16
N LYS A 254 12.91 -14.39 -15.26
CA LYS A 254 12.96 -15.75 -14.69
C LYS A 254 12.82 -15.74 -13.17
N LEU A 255 13.50 -14.81 -12.49
CA LEU A 255 13.43 -14.67 -11.04
C LEU A 255 12.02 -14.25 -10.57
N SER A 256 11.45 -13.21 -11.19
CA SER A 256 10.09 -12.76 -10.86
C SER A 256 9.04 -13.82 -11.13
N ARG A 257 9.12 -14.52 -12.27
CA ARG A 257 8.26 -15.65 -12.60
C ARG A 257 8.32 -16.74 -11.53
N THR A 258 9.52 -17.08 -11.04
CA THR A 258 9.68 -18.13 -10.02
C THR A 258 8.99 -17.76 -8.70
N VAL A 259 9.24 -16.55 -8.20
CA VAL A 259 8.62 -16.05 -6.94
C VAL A 259 7.11 -15.94 -7.08
N LEU A 260 6.64 -15.32 -8.16
CA LEU A 260 5.21 -15.08 -8.36
C LEU A 260 4.46 -16.38 -8.64
N ASN A 261 4.99 -17.31 -9.43
CA ASN A 261 4.36 -18.61 -9.64
C ASN A 261 4.14 -19.34 -8.31
N GLN A 262 5.14 -19.36 -7.43
CA GLN A 262 5.01 -19.98 -6.13
C GLN A 262 3.96 -19.27 -5.25
N SER A 263 4.01 -17.94 -5.14
CA SER A 263 3.04 -17.17 -4.34
C SER A 263 1.61 -17.28 -4.88
N ILE A 264 1.44 -17.22 -6.20
CA ILE A 264 0.16 -17.34 -6.89
C ILE A 264 -0.40 -18.75 -6.69
N SER A 265 0.38 -19.79 -6.98
CA SER A 265 -0.04 -21.19 -6.81
C SER A 265 -0.49 -21.49 -5.37
N LYS A 266 0.21 -20.91 -4.38
CA LYS A 266 -0.13 -21.06 -2.96
C LYS A 266 -1.44 -20.37 -2.62
N THR A 267 -1.70 -19.20 -3.20
CA THR A 267 -2.94 -18.46 -2.99
C THR A 267 -4.13 -19.16 -3.66
N ILE A 268 -3.96 -19.64 -4.90
CA ILE A 268 -4.96 -20.45 -5.61
C ILE A 268 -5.28 -21.72 -4.82
N ALA A 269 -4.26 -22.41 -4.29
CA ALA A 269 -4.46 -23.60 -3.46
C ALA A 269 -5.28 -23.29 -2.19
N ARG A 270 -5.11 -22.11 -1.59
CA ARG A 270 -5.92 -21.66 -0.45
C ARG A 270 -7.36 -21.34 -0.85
N GLN A 271 -7.59 -20.72 -2.01
CA GLN A 271 -8.94 -20.50 -2.56
C GLN A 271 -9.66 -21.83 -2.83
N ILE A 272 -8.98 -22.81 -3.45
CA ILE A 272 -9.54 -24.15 -3.70
C ILE A 272 -9.93 -24.86 -2.39
N ARG A 273 -9.10 -24.71 -1.35
CA ARG A 273 -9.39 -25.27 -0.01
C ARG A 273 -10.47 -24.50 0.76
N ARG A 274 -10.94 -23.37 0.22
CA ARG A 274 -11.86 -22.43 0.88
C ARG A 274 -11.30 -21.86 2.19
N ASP A 275 -9.98 -21.78 2.31
CA ASP A 275 -9.28 -21.13 3.43
C ASP A 275 -9.40 -19.59 3.35
N THR A 276 -9.84 -19.06 2.20
CA THR A 276 -10.03 -17.63 1.94
C THR A 276 -11.41 -17.41 1.35
N THR A 277 -12.13 -16.40 1.85
CA THR A 277 -13.48 -16.03 1.39
C THR A 277 -13.47 -14.96 0.29
N SER A 278 -12.28 -14.52 -0.13
CA SER A 278 -12.08 -13.50 -1.15
C SER A 278 -12.21 -14.10 -2.55
N LEU A 279 -13.07 -13.47 -3.36
CA LEU A 279 -13.26 -13.83 -4.76
C LEU A 279 -12.02 -13.46 -5.59
N HIS A 280 -11.38 -12.34 -5.27
CA HIS A 280 -10.22 -11.79 -5.97
C HIS A 280 -9.11 -11.43 -4.95
N PRO A 281 -8.19 -12.34 -4.61
CA PRO A 281 -7.24 -12.16 -3.51
C PRO A 281 -6.13 -11.13 -3.78
N TRP A 282 -6.02 -10.69 -5.03
CA TRP A 282 -5.09 -9.65 -5.49
C TRP A 282 -5.80 -8.37 -5.94
N SER A 283 -7.09 -8.22 -5.66
CA SER A 283 -7.83 -7.04 -6.09
C SER A 283 -7.22 -5.73 -5.56
N THR A 284 -7.28 -4.70 -6.40
CA THR A 284 -6.81 -3.35 -6.08
C THR A 284 -7.65 -2.65 -5.00
N SER A 285 -8.92 -3.06 -4.85
CA SER A 285 -9.88 -2.47 -3.92
C SER A 285 -9.50 -2.74 -2.46
N THR A 286 -9.34 -1.69 -1.66
CA THR A 286 -9.04 -1.77 -0.22
C THR A 286 -10.21 -2.24 0.64
N SER A 287 -11.40 -2.44 0.06
CA SER A 287 -12.54 -2.98 0.79
C SER A 287 -12.35 -4.48 0.99
N ASP A 288 -11.85 -4.87 2.17
CA ASP A 288 -11.82 -6.25 2.67
C ASP A 288 -13.22 -6.91 2.75
N ASN A 289 -14.28 -6.13 2.47
CA ASN A 289 -15.64 -6.62 2.34
C ASN A 289 -15.78 -7.33 0.98
N ASN A 290 -15.84 -8.67 1.04
CA ASN A 290 -16.11 -9.62 -0.05
C ASN A 290 -17.47 -9.42 -0.77
N LEU A 291 -18.09 -8.26 -0.62
CA LEU A 291 -19.32 -7.88 -1.29
C LEU A 291 -18.91 -6.92 -2.41
N GLN A 292 -18.80 -7.45 -3.62
CA GLN A 292 -18.79 -6.64 -4.83
C GLN A 292 -20.01 -5.72 -4.74
N ASP A 293 -19.80 -4.44 -4.47
CA ASP A 293 -20.86 -3.47 -4.68
C ASP A 293 -21.17 -3.55 -6.18
N PRO A 294 -22.41 -3.87 -6.61
CA PRO A 294 -22.76 -3.87 -8.02
C PRO A 294 -22.52 -2.49 -8.69
N PHE A 295 -22.23 -1.46 -7.90
CA PHE A 295 -21.92 -0.10 -8.35
C PHE A 295 -20.46 0.33 -8.12
N VAL A 296 -19.48 -0.60 -8.06
CA VAL A 296 -18.06 -0.21 -8.03
C VAL A 296 -17.71 0.58 -9.30
N SER A 297 -17.40 1.86 -9.14
CA SER A 297 -16.84 2.67 -10.22
C SER A 297 -15.54 2.03 -10.72
N PRO A 298 -15.35 1.87 -12.03
CA PRO A 298 -14.09 1.37 -12.59
C PRO A 298 -12.90 2.19 -12.05
N GLN A 299 -11.78 1.53 -11.75
CA GLN A 299 -10.57 2.17 -11.21
C GLN A 299 -9.47 2.20 -12.27
N CYS A 300 -8.61 3.20 -12.33
CA CYS A 300 -7.44 3.21 -13.20
C CYS A 300 -6.43 2.13 -12.77
N GLU A 301 -5.91 1.37 -13.72
CA GLU A 301 -4.80 0.45 -13.48
C GLU A 301 -3.50 1.24 -13.31
N LEU A 302 -2.62 0.75 -12.46
CA LEU A 302 -1.36 1.41 -12.14
C LEU A 302 -0.21 0.41 -12.10
N ILE A 303 0.85 0.70 -12.82
CA ILE A 303 2.12 -0.03 -12.81
C ILE A 303 3.17 0.91 -12.26
N VAL A 304 3.85 0.51 -11.19
CA VAL A 304 4.76 1.37 -10.44
C VAL A 304 6.15 0.75 -10.39
N TRP A 305 7.10 1.50 -10.93
CA TRP A 305 8.52 1.27 -10.77
C TRP A 305 9.03 2.02 -9.53
N LEU A 306 9.61 1.29 -8.60
CA LEU A 306 10.17 1.80 -7.36
C LEU A 306 11.66 1.53 -7.36
N GLN A 307 12.47 2.57 -7.20
CA GLN A 307 13.91 2.44 -7.09
C GLN A 307 14.34 2.99 -5.75
N GLN A 308 14.97 2.15 -4.92
CA GLN A 308 15.54 2.64 -3.67
C GLN A 308 16.71 3.54 -4.01
N GLU A 309 16.94 4.61 -3.27
CA GLU A 309 18.16 5.39 -3.37
C GLU A 309 18.93 5.39 -2.05
N GLU A 310 20.11 6.01 -2.02
CA GLU A 310 20.88 6.15 -0.79
C GLU A 310 20.01 6.74 0.33
N PRO A 311 19.95 6.11 1.52
CA PRO A 311 19.19 6.63 2.65
C PRO A 311 19.59 8.06 3.01
N VAL A 312 18.68 8.80 3.63
CA VAL A 312 18.97 10.18 4.06
C VAL A 312 19.83 10.11 5.31
N PHE A 313 21.11 10.45 5.16
CA PHE A 313 22.08 10.45 6.24
C PHE A 313 22.25 11.83 6.87
N PRO A 314 22.40 11.91 8.21
CA PRO A 314 22.88 13.12 8.85
C PRO A 314 24.25 13.52 8.30
N PRO A 315 24.53 14.82 8.09
CA PRO A 315 25.70 15.32 7.35
C PRO A 315 27.08 14.91 7.91
N ALA A 316 27.14 14.34 9.11
CA ALA A 316 28.36 13.89 9.76
C ALA A 316 28.63 12.37 9.68
N GLN A 317 27.72 11.57 9.09
CA GLN A 317 27.77 10.12 9.24
C GLN A 317 27.65 9.40 7.89
N LYS A 318 28.74 8.77 7.46
CA LYS A 318 28.74 7.81 6.34
C LYS A 318 28.55 6.42 6.90
N TYR A 319 27.49 5.75 6.48
CA TYR A 319 27.22 4.39 6.90
C TYR A 319 27.70 3.39 5.84
N SER A 320 28.24 2.25 6.28
CA SER A 320 28.60 1.15 5.39
C SER A 320 27.42 0.20 5.18
N THR A 321 27.46 -0.61 4.13
CA THR A 321 26.49 -1.69 3.89
C THR A 321 26.39 -2.64 5.09
N GLY A 322 27.54 -3.05 5.66
CA GLY A 322 27.58 -3.90 6.85
C GLY A 322 26.95 -3.26 8.08
N PHE A 323 27.07 -1.94 8.23
CA PHE A 323 26.40 -1.21 9.32
C PHE A 323 24.88 -1.19 9.14
N LEU A 324 24.38 -0.96 7.92
CA LEU A 324 22.94 -1.02 7.67
C LEU A 324 22.37 -2.42 7.94
N ALA A 325 23.08 -3.48 7.54
CA ALA A 325 22.68 -4.86 7.83
C ALA A 325 22.64 -5.15 9.35
N PHE A 326 23.61 -4.63 10.10
CA PHE A 326 23.59 -4.68 11.57
C PHE A 326 22.37 -3.94 12.15
N LEU A 327 22.12 -2.73 11.67
CA LEU A 327 20.99 -1.90 12.11
C LEU A 327 19.64 -2.59 11.81
N GLU A 328 19.49 -3.21 10.64
CA GLU A 328 18.28 -3.96 10.28
C GLU A 328 18.07 -5.17 11.17
N ARG A 329 19.15 -5.89 11.51
CA ARG A 329 19.09 -7.02 12.43
C ARG A 329 18.65 -6.58 13.83
N GLU A 330 19.23 -5.50 14.34
CA GLU A 330 18.89 -4.97 15.67
C GLU A 330 17.44 -4.44 15.70
N LEU A 331 16.96 -3.79 14.64
CA LEU A 331 15.56 -3.36 14.54
C LEU A 331 14.56 -4.53 14.49
N LYS A 332 14.96 -5.66 13.91
CA LYS A 332 14.12 -6.86 13.82
C LYS A 332 14.16 -7.68 15.11
N PHE A 333 15.32 -7.76 15.74
CA PHE A 333 15.58 -8.52 16.96
C PHE A 333 16.31 -7.62 17.97
N PRO A 334 15.59 -6.81 18.76
CA PRO A 334 16.20 -5.85 19.67
C PRO A 334 17.02 -6.57 20.75
N THR A 335 18.33 -6.36 20.77
CA THR A 335 19.26 -6.85 21.80
C THR A 335 19.56 -5.78 22.86
N GLY A 336 19.14 -4.54 22.62
CA GLY A 336 19.39 -3.40 23.49
C GLY A 336 20.69 -2.67 23.18
N ALA A 337 21.27 -2.89 21.98
CA ALA A 337 22.46 -2.19 21.55
C ALA A 337 22.17 -0.69 21.39
N PHE A 338 23.17 0.15 21.68
CA PHE A 338 23.06 1.58 21.40
C PHE A 338 23.07 1.80 19.88
N LEU A 339 21.94 2.23 19.33
CA LEU A 339 21.79 2.56 17.92
C LEU A 339 21.84 4.08 17.70
N PRO A 340 22.58 4.56 16.69
CA PRO A 340 22.41 5.94 16.23
C PRO A 340 21.02 6.13 15.60
N PRO A 341 20.60 7.38 15.35
CA PRO A 341 19.35 7.65 14.65
C PRO A 341 19.26 6.87 13.34
N VAL A 342 18.21 6.07 13.21
CA VAL A 342 17.97 5.23 12.02
C VAL A 342 17.72 6.13 10.81
N PRO A 343 18.52 6.02 9.73
CA PRO A 343 18.35 6.87 8.57
C PRO A 343 17.07 6.51 7.80
N GLU A 344 16.40 7.53 7.25
CA GLU A 344 15.16 7.34 6.51
C GLU A 344 15.42 6.69 5.15
N MET A 345 14.52 5.80 4.75
CA MET A 345 14.55 5.20 3.43
C MET A 345 14.22 6.26 2.38
N ARG A 346 14.84 6.15 1.20
CA ARG A 346 14.58 7.04 0.08
C ARG A 346 14.24 6.25 -1.16
N PHE A 347 13.19 6.66 -1.89
CA PHE A 347 12.70 5.98 -3.07
C PHE A 347 12.36 6.96 -4.18
N ARG A 348 12.81 6.66 -5.39
CA ARG A 348 12.31 7.25 -6.63
C ARG A 348 11.17 6.39 -7.14
N MET A 349 10.06 7.05 -7.49
CA MET A 349 8.88 6.40 -8.04
C MET A 349 8.63 6.88 -9.46
N THR A 350 8.27 5.96 -10.34
CA THR A 350 7.69 6.24 -11.65
C THR A 350 6.50 5.31 -11.85
N ALA A 351 5.31 5.88 -12.06
CA ALA A 351 4.09 5.11 -12.25
C ALA A 351 3.41 5.45 -13.57
N LEU A 352 2.82 4.43 -14.19
CA LEU A 352 2.04 4.53 -15.42
C LEU A 352 0.65 3.97 -15.17
N SER A 353 -0.35 4.72 -15.60
CA SER A 353 -1.67 4.17 -15.84
C SER A 353 -1.87 3.90 -17.33
N PRO A 354 -1.88 2.63 -17.77
CA PRO A 354 -1.98 2.29 -19.19
C PRO A 354 -3.40 2.48 -19.73
N ASP A 355 -4.42 2.53 -18.89
CA ASP A 355 -5.83 2.71 -19.24
C ASP A 355 -6.32 4.15 -19.15
N CYS A 356 -5.87 4.92 -18.15
CA CYS A 356 -6.20 6.34 -18.02
C CYS A 356 -5.15 7.24 -18.71
N GLY A 357 -4.01 6.68 -19.11
CA GLY A 357 -3.07 7.32 -20.02
C GLY A 357 -2.30 8.47 -19.38
N TYR A 358 -1.87 8.31 -18.12
CA TYR A 358 -1.06 9.29 -17.41
C TYR A 358 0.23 8.66 -16.85
N ILE A 359 1.27 9.48 -16.71
CA ILE A 359 2.54 9.10 -16.10
C ILE A 359 2.81 10.05 -14.93
N ILE A 360 3.13 9.50 -13.76
CA ILE A 360 3.51 10.29 -12.59
C ILE A 360 4.90 9.86 -12.09
N THR A 361 5.66 10.83 -11.61
CA THR A 361 7.01 10.62 -11.08
C THR A 361 7.16 11.30 -9.73
N SER A 362 7.95 10.71 -8.82
CA SER A 362 8.31 11.39 -7.57
C SER A 362 9.11 12.66 -7.89
N ALA A 363 8.76 13.78 -7.26
CA ALA A 363 9.49 15.03 -7.40
C ALA A 363 10.88 14.90 -6.73
N GLY A 364 11.94 15.15 -7.49
CA GLY A 364 13.31 15.14 -7.00
C GLY A 364 14.34 15.21 -8.13
N PRO A 365 15.64 15.18 -7.82
CA PRO A 365 16.69 15.25 -8.83
C PRO A 365 16.62 14.09 -9.84
N PRO A 366 16.84 14.30 -11.15
CA PRO A 366 17.38 15.51 -11.78
C PRO A 366 16.32 16.56 -12.15
N THR A 367 15.02 16.25 -12.09
CA THR A 367 13.96 17.14 -12.59
C THR A 367 13.69 18.32 -11.65
N HIS A 368 13.82 18.10 -10.35
CA HIS A 368 13.65 19.12 -9.32
C HIS A 368 14.91 19.22 -8.46
N SER A 369 15.25 20.42 -7.99
CA SER A 369 16.42 20.59 -7.14
C SER A 369 16.21 19.90 -5.78
N PRO A 370 17.27 19.39 -5.13
CA PRO A 370 17.16 18.73 -3.83
C PRO A 370 16.60 19.64 -2.72
N ALA A 371 16.66 20.96 -2.92
CA ALA A 371 16.13 21.95 -1.99
C ALA A 371 14.60 22.06 -2.04
N VAL A 372 13.98 21.67 -3.16
CA VAL A 372 12.52 21.74 -3.36
C VAL A 372 11.87 20.40 -3.05
N ALA A 373 12.44 19.30 -3.57
CA ALA A 373 11.95 17.96 -3.31
C ALA A 373 13.11 16.95 -3.40
N ASN A 374 13.09 15.93 -2.54
CA ASN A 374 14.17 14.92 -2.45
C ASN A 374 13.62 13.50 -2.59
N HIS A 375 12.78 13.28 -3.61
CA HIS A 375 12.04 12.04 -3.83
C HIS A 375 11.21 11.63 -2.60
N LEU A 376 10.76 10.37 -2.56
CA LEU A 376 9.96 9.86 -1.46
C LEU A 376 10.87 9.46 -0.31
N THR A 377 10.58 9.92 0.90
CA THR A 377 11.38 9.64 2.10
C THR A 377 10.51 9.19 3.26
N GLY A 378 11.05 8.33 4.13
CA GLY A 378 10.34 8.00 5.37
C GLY A 378 10.93 6.84 6.17
N PRO A 379 10.34 6.57 7.34
CA PRO A 379 10.87 5.62 8.30
C PRO A 379 10.50 4.16 7.99
N LYS A 380 11.33 3.23 8.47
CA LYS A 380 11.00 1.80 8.49
C LYS A 380 9.87 1.51 9.49
N MET A 381 9.08 0.46 9.22
CA MET A 381 7.96 0.03 10.10
C MET A 381 8.36 -0.13 11.58
N PRO A 382 9.49 -0.79 11.94
CA PRO A 382 9.84 -1.00 13.34
C PRO A 382 10.14 0.30 14.08
N VAL A 383 10.70 1.30 13.39
CA VAL A 383 11.00 2.61 13.98
C VAL A 383 9.70 3.33 14.35
N GLN A 384 8.72 3.31 13.46
CA GLN A 384 7.41 3.91 13.70
C GLN A 384 6.66 3.16 14.83
N SER A 385 6.70 1.83 14.82
CA SER A 385 6.08 1.01 15.87
C SER A 385 6.70 1.29 17.24
N ASN A 386 8.03 1.38 17.32
CA ASN A 386 8.72 1.66 18.59
C ASN A 386 8.39 3.06 19.14
N ARG A 387 8.29 4.08 18.27
CA ARG A 387 7.81 5.41 18.68
C ARG A 387 6.40 5.36 19.25
N GLY A 388 5.50 4.60 18.61
CA GLY A 388 4.14 4.38 19.11
C GLY A 388 4.12 3.69 20.48
N LEU A 389 4.92 2.65 20.67
CA LEU A 389 5.05 1.95 21.96
C LEU A 389 5.56 2.87 23.07
N HIS A 390 6.58 3.70 22.82
CA HIS A 390 7.06 4.65 23.80
C HIS A 390 6.00 5.71 24.18
N ALA A 391 5.23 6.20 23.20
CA ALA A 391 4.13 7.12 23.46
C ALA A 391 3.04 6.48 24.34
N VAL A 392 2.67 5.22 24.04
CA VAL A 392 1.74 4.43 24.84
C VAL A 392 2.25 4.22 26.26
N LEU A 393 3.52 3.81 26.43
CA LEU A 393 4.12 3.60 27.76
C LEU A 393 4.15 4.89 28.59
N LEU A 394 4.50 6.02 27.97
CA LEU A 394 4.49 7.33 28.62
C LEU A 394 3.06 7.70 29.06
N TYR A 395 2.07 7.46 28.20
CA TYR A 395 0.67 7.70 28.54
C TYR A 395 0.19 6.81 29.70
N THR A 396 0.48 5.51 29.67
CA THR A 396 0.16 4.60 30.79
C THR A 396 0.83 5.05 32.10
N GLY A 397 2.07 5.57 32.03
CA GLY A 397 2.75 6.16 33.19
C GLY A 397 2.03 7.40 33.74
N ILE A 398 1.52 8.27 32.87
CA ILE A 398 0.73 9.45 33.26
C ILE A 398 -0.59 9.03 33.92
N LEU A 399 -1.30 8.05 33.36
CA LEU A 399 -2.52 7.52 33.97
C LEU A 399 -2.26 6.89 35.34
N GLY A 400 -1.17 6.12 35.47
CA GLY A 400 -0.74 5.56 36.75
C GLY A 400 -0.47 6.65 37.80
N LEU A 401 0.20 7.73 37.40
CA LEU A 401 0.44 8.88 38.27
C LEU A 401 -0.87 9.59 38.66
N GLN A 402 -1.80 9.78 37.73
CA GLN A 402 -3.13 10.36 37.98
C GLN A 402 -3.92 9.54 39.00
N VAL A 403 -3.95 8.21 38.86
CA VAL A 403 -4.62 7.31 39.81
C VAL A 403 -3.95 7.38 41.20
N LEU A 404 -2.62 7.39 41.27
CA LEU A 404 -1.91 7.49 42.55
C LEU A 404 -2.19 8.82 43.27
N LEU A 405 -2.19 9.93 42.53
CA LEU A 405 -2.53 11.25 43.08
C LEU A 405 -4.00 11.30 43.56
N LEU A 406 -4.93 10.71 42.80
CA LEU A 406 -6.33 10.62 43.19
C LEU A 406 -6.53 9.78 44.46
N LEU A 407 -5.87 8.62 44.56
CA LEU A 407 -5.91 7.78 45.76
C LEU A 407 -5.34 8.51 46.98
N ARG A 408 -4.26 9.27 46.80
CA ARG A 408 -3.69 10.09 47.87
C ARG A 408 -4.64 11.19 48.32
N GLN A 409 -5.27 11.90 47.37
CA GLN A 409 -6.30 12.89 47.67
C GLN A 409 -7.49 12.29 48.43
N MET A 410 -7.97 11.11 48.03
CA MET A 410 -9.06 10.43 48.73
C MET A 410 -8.67 9.98 50.14
N ARG A 411 -7.41 9.57 50.36
CA ARG A 411 -6.90 9.17 51.68
C ARG A 411 -6.78 10.36 52.63
N GLU A 412 -6.37 11.52 52.13
CA GLU A 412 -6.26 12.76 52.92
C GLU A 412 -7.64 13.39 53.19
N ALA A 413 -8.62 13.21 52.30
CA ALA A 413 -10.02 13.68 52.45
C ALA A 413 -10.92 12.67 53.19
N SER A 414 -10.50 12.18 54.36
CA SER A 414 -11.17 11.09 55.09
C SER A 414 -12.42 11.51 55.88
N THR A 415 -12.72 12.81 56.00
CA THR A 415 -13.93 13.31 56.69
C THR A 415 -15.02 13.75 55.71
N PRO A 416 -16.32 13.50 55.99
CA PRO A 416 -17.42 13.84 55.09
C PRO A 416 -17.47 15.33 54.68
N SER A 417 -17.04 16.22 55.58
CA SER A 417 -16.99 17.68 55.36
C SER A 417 -15.83 18.15 54.49
N THR A 418 -14.75 17.37 54.37
CA THR A 418 -13.63 17.65 53.44
C THR A 418 -13.85 16.99 52.09
N ARG A 419 -14.49 15.81 52.05
CA ARG A 419 -14.90 15.13 50.82
C ARG A 419 -15.89 15.95 49.98
N SER A 420 -16.76 16.77 50.60
CA SER A 420 -17.68 17.66 49.87
C SER A 420 -17.02 18.89 49.23
N ARG A 421 -15.74 19.17 49.54
CA ARG A 421 -14.97 20.28 48.93
C ARG A 421 -14.30 19.88 47.62
N ILE A 422 -14.29 18.59 47.28
CA ILE A 422 -13.79 18.12 45.99
C ILE A 422 -14.82 18.51 44.94
N SER A 423 -14.41 19.33 43.97
CA SER A 423 -15.31 19.81 42.92
C SER A 423 -15.80 18.66 42.06
N PHE A 424 -17.11 18.53 41.91
CA PHE A 424 -17.69 17.58 40.96
C PHE A 424 -17.21 17.87 39.53
N TYR A 425 -17.01 19.14 39.19
CA TYR A 425 -16.54 19.56 37.86
C TYR A 425 -15.13 19.07 37.54
N THR A 426 -14.24 18.96 38.54
CA THR A 426 -12.88 18.44 38.29
C THR A 426 -12.88 16.93 38.08
N ILE A 427 -13.73 16.19 38.81
CA ILE A 427 -13.89 14.74 38.60
C ILE A 427 -14.53 14.46 37.24
N ALA A 428 -15.60 15.20 36.91
CA ALA A 428 -16.26 15.10 35.60
C ALA A 428 -15.32 15.50 34.45
N GLY A 429 -14.51 16.55 34.64
CA GLY A 429 -13.50 16.97 33.67
C GLY A 429 -12.42 15.93 33.43
N MET A 430 -11.91 15.27 34.49
CA MET A 430 -10.96 14.15 34.35
C MET A 430 -11.60 12.97 33.62
N ALA A 431 -12.82 12.56 33.99
CA ALA A 431 -13.52 11.46 33.34
C ALA A 431 -13.81 11.72 31.85
N LEU A 432 -14.16 12.97 31.50
CA LEU A 432 -14.33 13.39 30.11
C LEU A 432 -13.01 13.39 29.34
N GLY A 433 -11.92 13.83 29.96
CA GLY A 433 -10.57 13.80 29.39
C GLY A 433 -10.10 12.38 29.10
N ASP A 434 -10.20 11.51 30.11
CA ASP A 434 -9.84 10.09 29.98
C ASP A 434 -10.69 9.44 28.86
N GLY A 435 -12.01 9.65 28.86
CA GLY A 435 -12.90 9.12 27.82
C GLY A 435 -12.61 9.65 26.41
N PHE A 436 -12.25 10.93 26.27
CA PHE A 436 -11.85 11.51 24.99
C PHE A 436 -10.55 10.88 24.46
N VAL A 437 -9.57 10.66 25.34
CA VAL A 437 -8.29 10.04 24.93
C VAL A 437 -8.50 8.58 24.55
N THR A 438 -9.27 7.80 25.33
CA THR A 438 -9.63 6.42 24.98
C THR A 438 -10.32 6.35 23.61
N LEU A 439 -11.30 7.21 23.36
CA LEU A 439 -11.97 7.28 22.06
C LEU A 439 -11.00 7.64 20.93
N SER A 440 -10.08 8.58 21.17
CA SER A 440 -9.06 8.98 20.20
C SER A 440 -8.05 7.86 19.90
N PHE A 441 -7.68 7.06 20.90
CA PHE A 441 -6.80 5.90 20.69
C PHE A 441 -7.50 4.74 20.02
N CYS A 442 -8.79 4.52 20.29
CA CYS A 442 -9.60 3.56 19.55
C CYS A 442 -9.70 3.94 18.07
N THR A 443 -9.99 5.21 17.75
CA THR A 443 -10.08 5.67 16.35
C THR A 443 -8.72 5.70 15.66
N LEU A 444 -7.65 6.09 16.37
CA LEU A 444 -6.29 6.04 15.81
C LEU A 444 -5.84 4.58 15.60
N GLY A 445 -6.23 3.68 16.50
CA GLY A 445 -5.97 2.26 16.43
C GLY A 445 -6.64 1.60 15.22
N THR A 446 -7.83 2.04 14.79
CA THR A 446 -8.46 1.54 13.56
C THR A 446 -7.79 2.06 12.29
N VAL A 447 -7.03 3.16 12.37
CA VAL A 447 -6.29 3.73 11.22
C VAL A 447 -4.88 3.14 11.10
N LEU A 448 -4.25 2.80 12.22
CA LEU A 448 -2.88 2.28 12.26
C LEU A 448 -2.87 0.75 12.45
N ASP A 449 -2.93 0.03 11.32
CA ASP A 449 -2.78 -1.43 11.30
C ASP A 449 -1.47 -1.85 12.00
N GLY A 450 -1.61 -2.61 13.10
CA GLY A 450 -0.50 -3.17 13.88
C GLY A 450 -0.23 -2.51 15.22
N LEU A 451 -0.82 -1.34 15.51
CA LEU A 451 -0.79 -0.71 16.84
C LEU A 451 -2.17 -0.72 17.52
N SER A 452 -3.21 -1.13 16.81
CA SER A 452 -4.61 -1.16 17.26
C SER A 452 -4.76 -1.78 18.65
N LEU A 453 -4.21 -2.97 18.87
CA LEU A 453 -4.37 -3.72 20.11
C LEU A 453 -3.62 -3.07 21.30
N ASN A 454 -2.46 -2.46 21.05
CA ASN A 454 -1.68 -1.77 22.08
C ASN A 454 -2.29 -0.39 22.42
N LEU A 455 -2.82 0.31 21.41
CA LEU A 455 -3.52 1.59 21.60
C LEU A 455 -4.87 1.39 22.30
N MET A 456 -5.63 0.36 21.93
CA MET A 456 -6.90 -0.01 22.58
C MET A 456 -6.71 -0.58 23.99
N ALA A 457 -5.56 -1.21 24.30
CA ALA A 457 -5.27 -1.68 25.64
C ALA A 457 -4.80 -0.56 26.59
N ALA A 458 -4.34 0.57 26.03
CA ALA A 458 -3.79 1.69 26.78
C ALA A 458 -4.82 2.79 27.07
N GLY A 459 -5.83 2.94 26.22
CA GLY A 459 -7.01 3.78 26.46
C GLY A 459 -8.07 3.02 27.21
#